data_AF-A0A3N5UD83-F1
#
_entry.id   AF-A0A3N5UD83-F1
#
_cell.length_a   1.000
_cell.length_b   1.000
_cell.length_c   1.000
_cell.angle_alpha   90.00
_cell.angle_beta   90.00
_cell.angle_gamma   90.00
#
_symmetry.space_group_name_H-M   'P 1'
#
loop_
_entity.id
_entity.type
_entity.pdbx_description
1 polymer ?
#
loop_
_entity_poly.entity_id
_entity_poly.type
_entity_poly.pdbx_seq_one_letter_code
_entity_poly.pdbx_strand_id
1 'polypeptide(L)'
;MQQALRKDGKTPTADLREAIQTLMEANRLNLCVECGKCSAICPMVKLYGEYVHNRGTRSMVERLCFDPDGIDDEALWYCWACTECTFFCPSGVDFQNFMTGFRQLLVSHGYSEHAASCKICGAYMMPKRQLQILETTLNGNGNAELLYECPNCKKDKYLSVLHKLAGGGKAVGR
;
A
#
# COMPACT_ATOMS: atom_id res chain seq x y z
N MET A 1 -10.29 8.87 -24.77
CA MET A 1 -9.92 7.48 -25.12
C MET A 1 -8.41 7.42 -25.31
N GLN A 2 -7.65 7.39 -24.21
CA GLN A 2 -6.20 7.20 -24.24
C GLN A 2 -5.93 5.78 -23.76
N GLN A 3 -5.60 4.88 -24.68
CA GLN A 3 -5.10 3.56 -24.32
C GLN A 3 -3.71 3.75 -23.73
N ALA A 4 -3.60 3.58 -22.41
CA ALA A 4 -2.32 3.49 -21.75
C ALA A 4 -1.61 2.22 -22.26
N LEU A 5 -0.46 2.44 -22.89
CA LEU A 5 0.44 1.41 -23.40
C LEU A 5 0.83 0.47 -22.25
N ARG A 6 0.39 -0.79 -22.32
CA ARG A 6 0.83 -1.88 -21.45
C ARG A 6 2.33 -2.08 -21.67
N LYS A 7 3.16 -1.65 -20.71
CA LYS A 7 4.54 -2.14 -20.60
C LYS A 7 4.47 -3.36 -19.69
N ASP A 8 5.04 -4.47 -20.16
CA ASP A 8 5.36 -5.69 -19.39
C ASP A 8 4.36 -6.86 -19.32
N GLY A 9 3.21 -6.80 -20.00
CA GLY A 9 2.58 -7.99 -20.59
C GLY A 9 2.23 -9.17 -19.65
N LYS A 10 2.06 -8.95 -18.34
CA LYS A 10 1.54 -9.97 -17.43
C LYS A 10 0.02 -9.84 -17.27
N THR A 11 -0.73 -10.58 -18.07
CA THR A 11 -2.17 -10.74 -17.85
C THR A 11 -2.41 -11.41 -16.49
N PRO A 12 -3.31 -10.87 -15.64
CA PRO A 12 -3.64 -11.50 -14.37
C PRO A 12 -4.16 -12.92 -14.59
N THR A 13 -3.82 -13.84 -13.68
CA THR A 13 -4.45 -15.17 -13.66
C THR A 13 -5.93 -15.05 -13.32
N ALA A 14 -6.74 -16.04 -13.70
CA ALA A 14 -8.16 -16.07 -13.36
C ALA A 14 -8.41 -16.00 -11.84
N ASP A 15 -7.59 -16.72 -11.07
CA ASP A 15 -7.61 -16.72 -9.59
C ASP A 15 -7.34 -15.33 -9.01
N LEU A 16 -6.33 -14.61 -9.54
CA LEU A 16 -6.02 -13.25 -9.09
C LEU A 16 -7.18 -12.29 -9.36
N ARG A 17 -7.85 -12.42 -10.52
CA ARG A 17 -9.02 -11.59 -10.86
C ARG A 17 -10.16 -11.80 -9.87
N GLU A 18 -10.47 -13.05 -9.53
CA GLU A 18 -11.52 -13.39 -8.56
C GLU A 18 -11.19 -12.88 -7.15
N ALA A 19 -9.93 -12.99 -6.73
CA ALA A 19 -9.46 -12.46 -5.46
C ALA A 19 -9.57 -10.91 -5.40
N ILE A 20 -9.27 -10.22 -6.50
CA ILE A 20 -9.45 -8.77 -6.60
C ILE A 20 -10.93 -8.40 -6.48
N GLN A 21 -11.83 -9.09 -7.19
CA GLN A 21 -13.27 -8.85 -7.09
C GLN A 21 -13.79 -9.06 -5.66
N THR A 22 -13.35 -10.12 -5.00
CA THR A 22 -13.66 -10.39 -3.59
C THR A 22 -13.24 -9.23 -2.68
N LEU A 23 -12.03 -8.69 -2.88
CA LEU A 23 -11.57 -7.50 -2.14
C LEU A 23 -12.43 -6.27 -2.43
N MET A 24 -12.88 -6.08 -3.67
CA MET A 24 -13.71 -4.94 -4.03
C MET A 24 -15.07 -4.98 -3.33
N GLU A 25 -15.71 -6.15 -3.29
CA GLU A 25 -16.98 -6.35 -2.60
C GLU A 25 -16.84 -6.20 -1.09
N ALA A 26 -15.83 -6.84 -0.49
CA ALA A 26 -15.56 -6.76 0.95
C ALA A 26 -15.34 -5.32 1.45
N ASN A 27 -14.80 -4.45 0.59
CA ASN A 27 -14.54 -3.05 0.89
C ASN A 27 -15.59 -2.08 0.33
N ARG A 28 -16.71 -2.61 -0.20
CA ARG A 28 -17.88 -1.83 -0.67
C ARG A 28 -17.59 -0.85 -1.79
N LEU A 29 -16.64 -1.17 -2.69
CA LEU A 29 -16.25 -0.28 -3.79
C LEU A 29 -17.42 0.01 -4.74
N ASN A 30 -18.35 -0.94 -4.88
CA ASN A 30 -19.59 -0.84 -5.64
C ASN A 30 -20.61 0.17 -5.07
N LEU A 31 -20.39 0.69 -3.84
CA LEU A 31 -21.25 1.73 -3.24
C LEU A 31 -20.77 3.16 -3.55
N CYS A 32 -19.71 3.32 -4.33
CA CYS A 32 -19.20 4.63 -4.73
C CYS A 32 -20.25 5.40 -5.55
N VAL A 33 -20.64 6.59 -5.06
CA VAL A 33 -21.58 7.51 -5.74
C VAL A 33 -20.88 8.65 -6.46
N GLU A 34 -19.57 8.50 -6.71
CA GLU A 34 -18.73 9.47 -7.44
C GLU A 34 -18.70 10.91 -6.89
N CYS A 35 -19.00 11.13 -5.60
CA CYS A 35 -19.08 12.48 -5.02
C CYS A 35 -17.76 13.28 -4.95
N GLY A 36 -16.61 12.66 -5.24
CA GLY A 36 -15.30 13.35 -5.30
C GLY A 36 -14.67 13.77 -3.96
N LYS A 37 -15.34 13.60 -2.81
CA LYS A 37 -14.80 14.00 -1.49
C LYS A 37 -13.45 13.37 -1.17
N CYS A 38 -13.27 12.09 -1.50
CA CYS A 38 -12.02 11.36 -1.31
C CYS A 38 -10.84 11.96 -2.08
N SER A 39 -11.08 12.52 -3.28
CA SER A 39 -10.05 13.24 -4.05
C SER A 39 -9.71 14.58 -3.41
N ALA A 40 -10.70 15.30 -2.88
CA ALA A 40 -10.51 16.61 -2.27
C ALA A 40 -9.68 16.57 -0.97
N ILE A 41 -9.84 15.52 -0.16
CA ILE A 41 -9.12 15.37 1.11
C ILE A 41 -7.75 14.66 0.97
N CYS A 42 -7.45 14.12 -0.21
CA CYS A 42 -6.28 13.27 -0.38
C CYS A 42 -4.97 14.06 -0.18
N PRO A 43 -4.07 13.65 0.74
CA PRO A 43 -2.84 14.40 1.03
C PRO A 43 -1.76 14.25 -0.05
N MET A 44 -2.07 13.61 -1.18
CA MET A 44 -1.15 13.31 -2.27
C MET A 44 -0.38 14.53 -2.78
N VAL A 45 -1.04 15.68 -2.95
CA VAL A 45 -0.39 16.91 -3.41
C VAL A 45 0.69 17.36 -2.44
N LYS A 46 0.42 17.28 -1.14
CA LYS A 46 1.38 17.64 -0.09
C LYS A 46 2.58 16.70 -0.08
N LEU A 47 2.36 15.42 -0.38
CA LEU A 47 3.38 14.38 -0.33
C LEU A 47 4.23 14.30 -1.61
N TYR A 48 3.62 14.54 -2.78
CA TYR A 48 4.24 14.31 -4.09
C TYR A 48 4.41 15.60 -4.92
N GLY A 49 3.96 16.75 -4.42
CA GLY A 49 4.08 18.05 -5.09
C GLY A 49 3.08 18.31 -6.22
N GLU A 50 2.39 17.28 -6.70
CA GLU A 50 1.41 17.38 -7.78
C GLU A 50 0.16 16.52 -7.52
N TYR A 51 -0.99 16.98 -8.01
CA TYR A 51 -2.17 16.13 -8.13
C TYR A 51 -2.16 15.48 -9.51
N VAL A 52 -2.12 14.15 -9.55
CA VAL A 52 -2.31 13.41 -10.80
C VAL A 52 -3.54 12.52 -10.63
N HIS A 53 -4.55 12.77 -11.46
CA HIS A 53 -5.88 12.17 -11.32
C HIS A 53 -5.83 10.63 -11.26
N ASN A 54 -5.02 9.99 -12.11
CA ASN A 54 -4.89 8.52 -12.15
C ASN A 54 -4.24 7.92 -10.89
N ARG A 55 -3.57 8.71 -10.05
CA ARG A 55 -2.96 8.28 -8.77
C ARG A 55 -3.91 8.42 -7.59
N GLY A 56 -5.10 8.99 -7.79
CA GLY A 56 -6.13 9.13 -6.76
C GLY A 56 -6.87 7.83 -6.51
N THR A 57 -7.15 7.49 -5.24
CA THR A 57 -7.76 6.19 -4.89
C THR A 57 -9.10 5.94 -5.55
N ARG A 58 -9.92 6.99 -5.73
CA ARG A 58 -11.20 6.90 -6.46
C ARG A 58 -10.98 6.40 -7.89
N SER A 59 -10.10 7.08 -8.64
CA SER A 59 -9.84 6.78 -10.05
C SER A 59 -9.14 5.43 -10.23
N MET A 60 -8.30 5.02 -9.27
CA MET A 60 -7.72 3.68 -9.24
C MET A 60 -8.79 2.60 -9.09
N VAL A 61 -9.70 2.78 -8.13
CA VAL A 61 -10.84 1.87 -7.91
C VAL A 61 -11.74 1.80 -9.13
N GLU A 62 -12.12 2.97 -9.67
CA GLU A 62 -12.95 3.08 -10.87
C GLU A 62 -12.32 2.32 -12.03
N ARG A 63 -11.01 2.51 -12.26
CA ARG A 63 -10.28 1.78 -13.29
C ARG A 63 -10.32 0.27 -13.07
N LEU A 64 -10.10 -0.22 -11.86
CA LEU A 64 -10.15 -1.66 -11.58
C LEU A 64 -11.56 -2.26 -11.77
N CYS A 65 -12.62 -1.45 -11.60
CA CYS A 65 -13.99 -1.87 -11.93
C CYS A 65 -14.20 -2.06 -13.45
N PHE A 66 -13.60 -1.21 -14.28
CA PHE A 66 -13.81 -1.23 -15.74
C PHE A 66 -12.74 -2.01 -16.52
N ASP A 67 -11.53 -2.07 -15.99
CA ASP A 67 -10.34 -2.73 -16.54
C ASP A 67 -9.63 -3.53 -15.42
N PRO A 68 -10.18 -4.69 -15.02
CA PRO A 68 -9.59 -5.52 -13.98
C PRO A 68 -8.22 -6.11 -14.36
N ASP A 69 -7.82 -5.99 -15.63
CA ASP A 69 -6.51 -6.40 -16.11
C ASP A 69 -5.44 -5.30 -16.00
N GLY A 70 -5.85 -4.07 -15.69
CA GLY A 70 -4.99 -2.90 -15.53
C GLY A 70 -4.25 -2.83 -14.19
N ILE A 71 -3.78 -3.97 -13.68
CA ILE A 71 -3.10 -4.07 -12.37
C ILE A 71 -1.60 -3.77 -12.42
N ASP A 72 -1.05 -3.69 -13.62
CA ASP A 72 0.36 -3.35 -13.87
C ASP A 72 0.50 -1.84 -14.13
N ASP A 73 0.20 -1.05 -13.09
CA ASP A 73 0.29 0.40 -13.13
C ASP A 73 0.95 0.93 -11.86
N GLU A 74 2.05 1.68 -12.02
CA GLU A 74 2.74 2.35 -10.93
C GLU A 74 1.80 3.24 -10.10
N ALA A 75 0.76 3.81 -10.71
CA ALA A 75 -0.25 4.63 -10.03
C ALA A 75 -0.83 3.92 -8.79
N LEU A 76 -1.00 2.59 -8.85
CA LEU A 76 -1.51 1.74 -7.75
C LEU A 76 -0.63 1.79 -6.50
N TRP A 77 0.62 2.26 -6.62
CA TRP A 77 1.63 2.28 -5.58
C TRP A 77 1.84 3.67 -4.96
N TYR A 78 1.06 4.67 -5.37
CA TYR A 78 1.19 6.03 -4.83
C TYR A 78 0.41 6.29 -3.54
N CYS A 79 -0.75 5.64 -3.35
CA CYS A 79 -1.57 5.83 -2.14
C CYS A 79 -0.80 5.43 -0.86
N TRP A 80 -0.85 6.26 0.17
CA TRP A 80 -0.20 6.01 1.47
C TRP A 80 -1.04 5.17 2.44
N ALA A 81 -2.24 4.75 2.04
CA ALA A 81 -3.19 4.06 2.91
C ALA A 81 -3.46 4.83 4.23
N CYS A 82 -3.60 6.16 4.14
CA CYS A 82 -3.73 7.09 5.28
C CYS A 82 -5.16 7.23 5.87
N THR A 83 -6.14 6.46 5.38
CA THR A 83 -7.53 6.42 5.89
C THR A 83 -8.41 7.63 5.62
N GLU A 84 -7.88 8.81 5.26
CA GLU A 84 -8.67 10.03 5.00
C GLU A 84 -9.88 9.79 4.06
N CYS A 85 -9.65 9.14 2.92
CA CYS A 85 -10.71 8.86 1.95
C CYS A 85 -11.77 7.89 2.47
N THR A 86 -11.40 6.91 3.31
CA THR A 86 -12.36 6.01 3.97
C THR A 86 -13.19 6.80 4.98
N PHE A 87 -12.55 7.62 5.81
CA PHE A 87 -13.22 8.37 6.87
C PHE A 87 -14.28 9.35 6.34
N PHE A 88 -13.96 10.08 5.27
CA PHE A 88 -14.87 11.07 4.69
C PHE A 88 -15.84 10.48 3.65
N CYS A 89 -15.85 9.18 3.40
CA CYS A 89 -16.74 8.59 2.41
C CYS A 89 -18.19 8.52 2.93
N PRO A 90 -19.16 9.24 2.31
CA PRO A 90 -20.55 9.21 2.76
C PRO A 90 -21.24 7.86 2.48
N SER A 91 -20.77 7.12 1.48
CA SER A 91 -21.29 5.77 1.14
C SER A 91 -20.63 4.65 1.95
N GLY A 92 -19.64 4.99 2.79
CA GLY A 92 -18.90 4.00 3.58
C GLY A 92 -17.91 3.14 2.78
N VAL A 93 -17.43 3.57 1.62
CA VAL A 93 -16.39 2.83 0.88
C VAL A 93 -15.10 2.76 1.71
N ASP A 94 -14.52 1.57 1.85
CA ASP A 94 -13.27 1.37 2.59
C ASP A 94 -12.05 1.31 1.67
N PHE A 95 -11.64 2.48 1.20
CA PHE A 95 -10.49 2.64 0.32
C PHE A 95 -9.18 2.19 0.94
N GLN A 96 -8.98 2.40 2.24
CA GLN A 96 -7.72 2.11 2.91
C GLN A 96 -7.49 0.60 3.00
N ASN A 97 -8.47 -0.16 3.49
CA ASN A 97 -8.36 -1.61 3.60
C ASN A 97 -8.32 -2.28 2.22
N PHE A 98 -9.03 -1.74 1.24
CA PHE A 98 -8.88 -2.18 -0.14
C PHE A 98 -7.44 -2.02 -0.62
N MET A 99 -6.84 -0.83 -0.51
CA MET A 99 -5.50 -0.58 -1.04
C MET A 99 -4.41 -1.40 -0.33
N THR A 100 -4.52 -1.66 0.97
CA THR A 100 -3.56 -2.49 1.70
C THR A 100 -3.68 -3.96 1.29
N GLY A 101 -4.90 -4.51 1.28
CA GLY A 101 -5.15 -5.90 0.88
C GLY A 101 -4.83 -6.16 -0.59
N PHE A 102 -5.21 -5.24 -1.47
CA PHE A 102 -4.94 -5.32 -2.90
C PHE A 102 -3.44 -5.40 -3.20
N ARG A 103 -2.62 -4.55 -2.57
CA ARG A 103 -1.16 -4.59 -2.77
C ARG A 103 -0.53 -5.84 -2.19
N GLN A 104 -1.00 -6.31 -1.03
CA GLN A 104 -0.54 -7.58 -0.46
C GLN A 104 -0.81 -8.75 -1.41
N LEU A 105 -2.01 -8.78 -2.00
CA LEU A 105 -2.41 -9.76 -3.01
C LEU A 105 -1.53 -9.67 -4.27
N LEU A 106 -1.27 -8.46 -4.78
CA LEU A 106 -0.38 -8.25 -5.92
C LEU A 106 1.04 -8.77 -5.65
N VAL A 107 1.62 -8.44 -4.49
CA VAL A 107 2.96 -8.92 -4.10
C VAL A 107 3.00 -10.44 -4.01
N SER A 108 1.97 -11.09 -3.45
CA SER A 108 1.92 -12.55 -3.35
C SER A 108 1.85 -13.24 -4.72
N HIS A 109 1.43 -12.52 -5.76
CA HIS A 109 1.37 -12.98 -7.15
C HIS A 109 2.56 -12.49 -8.00
N GLY A 110 3.61 -11.93 -7.38
CA GLY A 110 4.84 -11.55 -8.04
C GLY A 110 4.85 -10.15 -8.66
N TYR A 111 3.83 -9.32 -8.39
CA TYR A 111 3.81 -7.90 -8.77
C TYR A 111 4.46 -7.07 -7.66
N SER A 112 5.79 -7.12 -7.59
CA SER A 112 6.58 -6.48 -6.51
C SER A 112 7.51 -5.37 -6.99
N GLU A 113 7.42 -4.94 -8.26
CA GLU A 113 8.35 -3.95 -8.83
C GLU A 113 8.34 -2.63 -8.07
N HIS A 114 7.19 -2.20 -7.57
CA HIS A 114 7.03 -0.97 -6.79
C HIS A 114 6.87 -1.22 -5.29
N ALA A 115 7.14 -2.44 -4.82
CA ALA A 115 7.04 -2.83 -3.41
C ALA A 115 8.39 -2.67 -2.67
N ALA A 116 8.34 -2.11 -1.47
CA ALA A 116 9.46 -2.14 -0.53
C ALA A 116 9.22 -3.26 0.50
N SER A 117 10.23 -4.11 0.67
CA SER A 117 10.18 -5.28 1.55
C SER A 117 11.16 -5.15 2.72
N CYS A 118 10.83 -5.83 3.82
CA CYS A 118 11.65 -5.86 5.02
C CYS A 118 13.01 -6.51 4.72
N LYS A 119 14.11 -5.84 5.11
CA LYS A 119 15.47 -6.37 4.94
C LYS A 119 15.76 -7.63 5.77
N ILE A 120 14.93 -7.91 6.78
CA ILE A 120 15.12 -9.03 7.71
C ILE A 120 14.33 -10.27 7.28
N CYS A 121 13.02 -10.11 7.02
CA CYS A 121 12.13 -11.24 6.74
C CYS A 121 11.54 -11.27 5.32
N GLY A 122 11.85 -10.27 4.49
CA GLY A 122 11.31 -10.18 3.12
C GLY A 122 9.84 -9.78 3.00
N ALA A 123 9.12 -9.61 4.12
CA ALA A 123 7.71 -9.23 4.10
C ALA A 123 7.50 -7.85 3.44
N TYR A 124 6.44 -7.73 2.63
CA TYR A 124 6.00 -6.44 2.10
C TYR A 124 5.70 -5.45 3.24
N MET A 125 6.16 -4.21 3.09
CA MET A 125 5.94 -3.16 4.09
C MET A 125 5.09 -2.02 3.54
N MET A 126 5.52 -1.44 2.42
CA MET A 126 4.93 -0.24 1.84
C MET A 126 5.39 -0.09 0.39
N PRO A 127 4.81 0.82 -0.40
CA PRO A 127 5.34 1.18 -1.70
C PRO A 127 6.75 1.78 -1.65
N LYS A 128 7.57 1.55 -2.69
CA LYS A 128 8.93 2.10 -2.83
C LYS A 128 8.96 3.62 -2.77
N ARG A 129 8.02 4.29 -3.44
CA ARG A 129 7.93 5.77 -3.41
C ARG A 129 7.64 6.32 -2.02
N GLN A 130 6.83 5.62 -1.23
CA GLN A 130 6.57 6.00 0.15
C GLN A 130 7.86 5.91 0.98
N LEU A 131 8.64 4.84 0.82
CA LEU A 131 9.94 4.69 1.48
C LEU A 131 10.91 5.83 1.10
N GLN A 132 11.01 6.19 -0.18
CA GLN A 132 11.85 7.30 -0.66
C GLN A 132 11.47 8.65 -0.03
N ILE A 133 10.18 8.93 0.13
CA ILE A 133 9.72 10.14 0.82
C ILE A 133 10.11 10.10 2.30
N LEU A 134 9.97 8.94 2.95
CA LEU A 134 10.36 8.80 4.35
C LEU A 134 11.87 8.99 4.56
N GLU A 135 12.69 8.43 3.67
CA GLU A 135 14.16 8.60 3.69
C GLU A 135 14.56 10.08 3.63
N THR A 136 13.95 10.83 2.72
CA THR A 136 14.22 12.26 2.51
C THR A 136 13.63 13.15 3.61
N THR A 137 12.47 12.78 4.18
CA THR A 137 11.79 13.62 5.18
C THR A 137 12.32 13.41 6.59
N LEU A 138 12.73 12.19 6.95
CA LEU A 138 13.14 11.88 8.33
C LEU A 138 14.62 12.18 8.61
N ASN A 139 15.44 12.43 7.59
CA ASN A 139 16.88 12.72 7.68
C ASN A 139 17.69 11.70 8.51
N GLY A 140 17.12 10.53 8.75
CA GLY A 140 17.77 9.38 9.33
C GLY A 140 18.25 9.48 10.78
N ASN A 141 18.19 10.64 11.46
CA ASN A 141 18.54 10.97 12.87
C ASN A 141 19.06 9.81 13.77
N GLY A 142 20.11 9.09 13.35
CA GLY A 142 20.62 7.87 13.99
C GLY A 142 19.73 6.60 13.89
N ASN A 143 18.57 6.65 13.24
CA ASN A 143 17.58 5.56 13.15
C ASN A 143 17.15 5.16 11.72
N ALA A 144 17.87 5.62 10.68
CA ALA A 144 17.58 5.32 9.27
C ALA A 144 17.39 3.83 8.98
N GLU A 145 18.18 2.97 9.63
CA GLU A 145 18.12 1.52 9.49
C GLU A 145 16.75 0.91 9.85
N LEU A 146 15.99 1.58 10.71
CA LEU A 146 14.66 1.16 11.09
C LEU A 146 13.65 1.33 9.94
N LEU A 147 13.88 2.22 8.96
CA LEU A 147 12.95 2.38 7.83
C LEU A 147 12.84 1.11 6.99
N TYR A 148 13.88 0.29 6.98
CA TYR A 148 13.96 -0.94 6.19
C TYR A 148 13.48 -2.19 6.93
N GLU A 149 12.96 -2.05 8.15
CA GLU A 149 12.49 -3.16 8.98
C GLU A 149 10.98 -3.08 9.23
N CYS A 150 10.30 -4.22 9.08
CA CYS A 150 8.86 -4.27 9.31
C CYS A 150 8.52 -4.15 10.81
N PRO A 151 7.29 -3.75 11.17
CA PRO A 151 6.87 -3.61 12.56
C PRO A 151 7.10 -4.88 13.41
N ASN A 152 6.91 -6.06 12.83
CA ASN A 152 7.13 -7.33 13.54
C ASN A 152 8.61 -7.57 13.88
N CYS A 153 9.52 -7.39 12.92
CA CYS A 153 10.96 -7.54 13.16
C CYS A 153 11.48 -6.50 14.17
N LYS A 154 10.95 -5.27 14.13
CA LYS A 154 11.26 -4.24 15.15
C LYS A 154 10.79 -4.65 16.53
N LYS A 155 9.56 -5.15 16.64
CA LYS A 155 8.98 -5.62 17.90
C LYS A 155 9.84 -6.72 18.52
N ASP A 156 10.30 -7.68 17.73
CA ASP A 156 11.17 -8.75 18.21
C ASP A 156 12.50 -8.21 18.78
N LYS A 157 13.09 -7.21 18.12
CA LYS A 157 14.29 -6.51 18.64
C LYS A 157 14.00 -5.80 19.96
N TYR A 158 12.90 -5.05 20.06
CA TYR A 158 12.53 -4.37 21.30
C TYR A 158 12.30 -5.37 22.45
N LEU A 159 11.61 -6.48 22.18
CA LEU A 159 11.41 -7.56 23.15
C LEU A 159 12.74 -8.15 23.61
N SER A 160 13.69 -8.37 22.70
CA SER A 160 15.03 -8.88 23.06
C SER A 160 15.80 -7.93 24.00
N VAL A 161 15.66 -6.61 23.82
CA VAL A 161 16.26 -5.60 24.69
C VAL A 161 15.59 -5.60 26.05
N LEU A 162 14.25 -5.61 26.09
CA LEU A 162 13.49 -5.66 27.34
C LEU A 162 13.82 -6.90 28.16
N HIS A 163 13.96 -8.07 27.52
CA HIS A 163 14.33 -9.32 28.19
C HIS A 163 15.73 -9.25 28.83
N LYS A 164 16.70 -8.64 28.13
CA LYS A 164 18.06 -8.40 28.67
C LYS A 164 18.03 -7.45 29.87
N LEU A 165 17.26 -6.37 29.79
CA LEU A 165 17.12 -5.40 30.89
C LEU A 165 16.42 -6.00 32.11
N ALA A 166 15.47 -6.92 31.90
CA ALA A 166 14.75 -7.62 32.96
C ALA A 166 15.58 -8.73 33.65
N GLY A 167 16.88 -8.85 33.35
CA GLY A 167 17.74 -9.89 33.94
C GLY A 167 17.55 -11.30 33.35
N GLY A 168 16.76 -11.41 32.27
CA GLY A 168 16.55 -12.66 31.54
C GLY A 168 17.77 -12.99 30.68
N GLY A 169 18.74 -13.70 31.25
CA GLY A 169 19.86 -14.28 30.52
C GLY A 169 19.42 -15.46 29.66
N LYS A 170 18.85 -15.20 28.47
CA LYS A 170 18.91 -16.03 27.25
C LYS A 170 18.12 -15.35 26.12
N ALA A 171 18.70 -15.33 24.92
CA ALA A 171 18.06 -14.79 23.73
C ALA A 171 16.90 -15.70 23.31
N VAL A 172 15.71 -15.13 23.14
CA VAL A 172 14.60 -15.79 22.44
C VAL A 172 14.86 -15.61 20.94
N GLY A 173 15.54 -16.59 20.35
CA GLY A 173 15.58 -16.81 18.92
C GLY A 173 14.57 -17.91 18.55
N ARG A 174 13.88 -17.76 17.43
CA ARG A 174 13.10 -18.84 16.82
C ARG A 174 13.99 -20.02 16.43
#